data_AF-A0A401SFH5-F1
#
_entry.id   AF-A0A401SFH5-F1
#
_cell.length_a   1.000
_cell.length_b   1.000
_cell.length_c   1.000
_cell.angle_alpha   90.00
_cell.angle_beta   90.00
_cell.angle_gamma   90.00
#
_symmetry.space_group_name_H-M   'P 1'
#
loop_
_entity.id
_entity.type
_entity.pdbx_description
1 polymer ?
#
loop_
_entity_poly.entity_id
_entity_poly.type
_entity_poly.pdbx_seq_one_letter_code
_entity_poly.pdbx_strand_id
1 'polypeptide(L)'
;MRTKCLDHRLSYPMYLDLIKALSSLLSVKELSGSLSLKHVPRDERVKLGKVRHRNLELVNSRITQLKGQLQRKDELLGEYENDLQQLRRSEVTRHKCQANVESLQEQLQRQIEENNLIRESLERTQSRLDQEKRLNKVIKQHKTFHLEQIERRATKCPSHSCTKEDIHGKAEYRKKMMQEKLKKKDYEIETLKRELRKQDQELCDTTTQLVNLQNSMVEAQTESEGSFPST
;
A
#
# COMPACT_ATOMS: atom_id res chain seq x y z
N MET A 1 66.93 66.16 -26.34
CA MET A 1 65.73 65.31 -26.49
C MET A 1 65.26 64.83 -25.13
N ARG A 2 64.21 65.43 -24.57
CA ARG A 2 63.58 64.99 -23.31
C ARG A 2 62.28 64.30 -23.67
N THR A 3 62.27 62.97 -23.66
CA THR A 3 61.06 62.17 -23.84
C THR A 3 60.11 62.44 -22.67
N LYS A 4 58.86 62.71 -23.01
CA LYS A 4 57.75 63.09 -22.14
C LYS A 4 57.54 62.06 -21.03
N CYS A 5 57.79 62.45 -19.77
CA CYS A 5 57.39 61.69 -18.57
C CYS A 5 55.93 61.98 -18.17
N LEU A 6 54.99 62.05 -19.13
CA LEU A 6 53.62 62.50 -18.86
C LEU A 6 52.64 61.37 -18.44
N ASP A 7 52.93 60.09 -18.73
CA ASP A 7 52.04 58.99 -18.33
C ASP A 7 52.25 58.45 -16.90
N HIS A 8 53.32 58.85 -16.21
CA HIS A 8 53.65 58.30 -14.89
C HIS A 8 52.98 59.01 -13.69
N ARG A 9 52.17 60.06 -13.92
CA ARG A 9 51.52 60.79 -12.83
C ARG A 9 50.26 60.11 -12.30
N LEU A 10 49.48 59.42 -13.14
CA LEU A 10 48.22 58.76 -12.76
C LEU A 10 48.39 57.26 -12.43
N SER A 11 49.37 56.59 -13.03
CA SER A 11 49.60 55.14 -12.86
C SER A 11 50.06 54.74 -11.44
N TYR A 12 50.71 55.63 -10.70
CA TYR A 12 51.32 55.30 -9.40
C TYR A 12 50.34 55.27 -8.21
N PRO A 13 49.45 56.28 -8.00
CA PRO A 13 48.41 56.20 -6.98
C PRO A 13 47.52 54.96 -7.17
N MET A 14 47.08 54.70 -8.40
CA MET A 14 46.27 53.52 -8.74
C MET A 14 46.98 52.20 -8.42
N TYR A 15 48.29 52.12 -8.66
CA TYR A 15 49.09 50.94 -8.30
C TYR A 15 49.15 50.70 -6.78
N LEU A 16 49.27 51.77 -5.99
CA LEU A 16 49.26 51.64 -4.53
C LEU A 16 47.90 51.23 -3.99
N ASP A 17 46.83 51.81 -4.54
CA ASP A 17 45.46 51.46 -4.16
C ASP A 17 45.16 49.99 -4.52
N LEU A 18 45.61 49.54 -5.69
CA LEU A 18 45.53 48.14 -6.10
C LEU A 18 46.27 47.20 -5.13
N ILE A 19 47.49 47.55 -4.72
CA ILE A 19 48.26 46.72 -3.78
C ILE A 19 47.59 46.66 -2.41
N LYS A 20 47.08 47.78 -1.91
CA LYS A 20 46.34 47.82 -0.64
C LYS A 20 45.08 46.95 -0.72
N ALA A 21 44.30 47.08 -1.79
CA ALA A 21 43.10 46.28 -2.02
C ALA A 21 43.42 44.77 -2.14
N LEU A 22 44.48 44.40 -2.86
CA LEU A 22 44.90 43.00 -2.99
C LEU A 22 45.40 42.43 -1.66
N SER A 23 46.17 43.21 -0.89
CA SER A 23 46.65 42.81 0.44
C SER A 23 45.48 42.57 1.39
N SER A 24 44.45 43.44 1.39
CA SER A 24 43.25 43.25 2.20
C SER A 24 42.40 42.07 1.75
N LEU A 25 42.17 41.90 0.44
CA LEU A 25 41.31 40.83 -0.10
C LEU A 25 41.92 39.45 0.08
N LEU A 26 43.24 39.33 -0.06
CA LEU A 26 43.94 38.04 0.02
C LEU A 26 44.41 37.71 1.44
N SER A 27 44.16 38.63 2.40
CA SER A 27 44.65 38.59 3.78
C SER A 27 46.17 38.36 3.86
N VAL A 28 46.91 38.95 2.92
CA VAL A 28 48.37 38.88 2.87
C VAL A 28 48.92 40.08 3.63
N LYS A 29 49.87 39.85 4.55
CA LYS A 29 50.55 40.91 5.31
C LYS A 29 51.08 42.00 4.36
N GLU A 30 51.08 43.25 4.83
CA GLU A 30 51.45 44.44 4.05
C GLU A 30 52.58 44.19 3.05
N LEU A 31 52.23 44.30 1.77
CA LEU A 31 53.15 44.13 0.66
C LEU A 31 54.14 45.30 0.63
N SER A 32 55.35 45.08 1.15
CA SER A 32 56.43 46.08 1.21
C SER A 32 56.81 46.59 -0.19
N GLY A 33 57.20 47.86 -0.37
CA GLY A 33 57.58 48.38 -1.71
C GLY A 33 56.60 49.40 -2.33
N SER A 34 55.85 50.07 -1.47
CA SER A 34 54.90 51.15 -1.74
C SER A 34 55.58 52.47 -2.16
N LEU A 35 56.91 52.53 -2.24
CA LEU A 35 57.66 53.76 -2.54
C LEU A 35 57.55 54.17 -4.01
N SER A 36 57.58 55.49 -4.24
CA SER A 36 57.50 56.09 -5.58
C SER A 36 58.84 55.99 -6.28
N LEU A 37 58.85 55.52 -7.53
CA LEU A 37 60.09 55.43 -8.32
C LEU A 37 60.59 56.79 -8.83
N LYS A 38 59.82 57.88 -8.63
CA LYS A 38 60.12 59.20 -9.22
C LYS A 38 61.45 59.80 -8.75
N HIS A 39 61.83 59.60 -7.49
CA HIS A 39 63.02 60.22 -6.88
C HIS A 39 64.00 59.20 -6.29
N VAL A 40 63.91 57.94 -6.71
CA VAL A 40 64.71 56.84 -6.15
C VAL A 40 65.97 56.63 -7.02
N PRO A 41 67.19 56.61 -6.44
CA PRO A 41 68.44 56.28 -7.14
C PRO A 41 68.40 54.91 -7.83
N ARG A 42 69.23 54.71 -8.87
CA ARG A 42 69.19 53.50 -9.71
C ARG A 42 69.35 52.21 -8.89
N ASP A 43 70.24 52.18 -7.91
CA ASP A 43 70.50 51.01 -7.07
C ASP A 43 69.31 50.66 -6.16
N GLU A 44 68.63 51.68 -5.63
CA GLU A 44 67.42 51.50 -4.85
C GLU A 44 66.22 51.07 -5.71
N ARG A 45 66.14 51.50 -6.98
CA ARG A 45 65.11 51.01 -7.92
C ARG A 45 65.25 49.52 -8.17
N VAL A 46 66.47 49.00 -8.30
CA VAL A 46 66.72 47.56 -8.45
C VAL A 46 66.27 46.79 -7.21
N LYS A 47 66.59 47.30 -6.01
CA LYS A 47 66.11 46.71 -4.74
C LYS A 47 64.58 46.70 -4.66
N LEU A 48 63.94 47.83 -5.00
CA LEU A 48 62.48 47.96 -5.00
C LEU A 48 61.80 47.05 -6.04
N GLY A 49 62.40 46.87 -7.21
CA GLY A 49 61.96 45.91 -8.22
C GLY A 49 61.96 44.47 -7.69
N LYS A 50 63.03 44.07 -6.99
CA LYS A 50 63.12 42.74 -6.35
C LYS A 50 62.04 42.55 -5.28
N VAL A 51 61.77 43.57 -4.46
CA VAL A 51 60.71 43.52 -3.43
C VAL A 51 59.32 43.39 -4.08
N ARG A 52 59.03 44.20 -5.10
CA ARG A 52 57.75 44.11 -5.84
C ARG A 52 57.56 42.77 -6.53
N HIS A 53 58.64 42.18 -7.05
CA HIS A 53 58.59 40.84 -7.63
C HIS A 53 58.21 39.77 -6.60
N ARG A 54 58.83 39.78 -5.42
CA ARG A 54 58.47 38.87 -4.31
C ARG A 54 57.02 39.04 -3.86
N ASN A 55 56.51 40.27 -3.82
CA ASN A 55 55.10 40.51 -3.52
C ASN A 55 54.16 39.89 -4.55
N LEU A 56 54.51 39.99 -5.84
CA LEU A 56 53.74 39.37 -6.91
C LEU A 56 53.75 37.84 -6.78
N GLU A 57 54.89 37.23 -6.45
CA GLU A 57 54.99 35.79 -6.17
C GLU A 57 54.11 35.38 -4.98
N LEU A 58 54.08 36.18 -3.91
CA LEU A 58 53.25 35.94 -2.73
C LEU A 58 51.75 36.04 -3.05
N VAL A 59 51.35 37.06 -3.80
CA VAL A 59 49.97 37.23 -4.28
C VAL A 59 49.57 36.07 -5.18
N ASN A 60 50.43 35.67 -6.13
CA ASN A 60 50.14 34.59 -7.06
C ASN A 60 50.03 33.23 -6.36
N SER A 61 50.92 32.95 -5.40
CA SER A 61 50.83 31.72 -4.60
C SER A 61 49.56 31.68 -3.76
N ARG A 62 49.15 32.81 -3.15
CA ARG A 62 47.90 32.92 -2.40
C ARG A 62 46.67 32.70 -3.28
N ILE A 63 46.63 33.31 -4.47
CA ILE A 63 45.55 33.10 -5.44
C ILE A 63 45.47 31.63 -5.86
N THR A 64 46.62 31.01 -6.15
CA THR A 64 46.68 29.59 -6.54
C THR A 64 46.16 28.68 -5.42
N GLN A 65 46.56 28.94 -4.17
CA GLN A 65 46.05 28.22 -3.02
C GLN A 65 44.53 28.35 -2.87
N LEU A 66 44.00 29.58 -2.98
CA LEU A 66 42.57 29.85 -2.87
C LEU A 66 41.79 29.18 -3.99
N LYS A 67 42.28 29.21 -5.23
CA LYS A 67 41.69 28.47 -6.37
C LYS A 67 41.61 26.97 -6.10
N GLY A 68 42.69 26.36 -5.61
CA GLY A 68 42.69 24.93 -5.27
C GLY A 68 41.83 24.59 -4.05
N GLN A 69 41.62 25.52 -3.12
CA GLN A 69 40.65 25.35 -2.02
C GLN A 69 39.21 25.45 -2.52
N LEU A 70 38.93 26.38 -3.42
CA LEU A 70 37.61 26.55 -4.02
C LEU A 70 37.23 25.31 -4.83
N GLN A 71 38.12 24.86 -5.73
CA GLN A 71 37.88 23.66 -6.54
C GLN A 71 37.53 22.44 -5.68
N ARG A 72 38.30 22.17 -4.61
CA ARG A 72 38.02 21.06 -3.70
C ARG A 72 36.69 21.20 -2.96
N LYS A 73 36.27 22.43 -2.64
CA LYS A 73 34.97 22.68 -2.03
C LYS A 73 33.83 22.46 -3.03
N ASP A 74 34.02 22.88 -4.28
CA ASP A 74 33.04 22.65 -5.34
C ASP A 74 32.89 21.15 -5.64
N GLU A 75 33.99 20.40 -5.69
CA GLU A 75 33.99 18.94 -5.81
C GLU A 75 33.23 18.28 -4.64
N LEU A 76 33.52 18.68 -3.39
CA LEU A 76 32.84 18.17 -2.21
C LEU A 76 31.33 18.51 -2.18
N LEU A 77 30.95 19.71 -2.63
CA LEU A 77 29.54 20.08 -2.75
C LEU A 77 28.83 19.22 -3.81
N GLY A 78 29.49 18.93 -4.93
CA GLY A 78 28.95 18.01 -5.94
C GLY A 78 28.77 16.58 -5.41
N GLU A 79 29.69 16.09 -4.57
CA GLU A 79 29.53 14.80 -3.88
C GLU A 79 28.33 14.81 -2.95
N TYR A 80 28.13 15.86 -2.14
CA TYR A 80 26.95 15.97 -1.27
C TYR A 80 25.64 16.07 -2.06
N GLU A 81 25.62 16.76 -3.20
CA GLU A 81 24.44 16.80 -4.07
C GLU A 81 24.11 15.40 -4.59
N ASN A 82 25.11 14.61 -4.98
CA ASN A 82 24.92 13.22 -5.40
C ASN A 82 24.40 12.35 -4.27
N ASP A 83 24.97 12.46 -3.07
CA ASP A 83 24.52 11.72 -1.88
C ASP A 83 23.07 12.06 -1.51
N LEU A 84 22.69 13.34 -1.59
CA LEU A 84 21.31 13.78 -1.37
C LEU A 84 20.35 13.20 -2.41
N GLN A 85 20.76 13.12 -3.68
CA GLN A 85 19.95 12.46 -4.71
C GLN A 85 19.78 10.97 -4.45
N GLN A 86 20.86 10.28 -4.03
CA GLN A 86 20.79 8.86 -3.66
C GLN A 86 19.87 8.64 -2.45
N LEU A 87 19.97 9.48 -1.43
CA LEU A 87 19.12 9.43 -0.24
C LEU A 87 17.65 9.56 -0.61
N ARG A 88 17.29 10.55 -1.44
CA ARG A 88 15.90 10.74 -1.92
C ARG A 88 15.39 9.50 -2.67
N ARG A 89 16.21 8.89 -3.54
CA ARG A 89 15.84 7.65 -4.25
C ARG A 89 15.63 6.48 -3.30
N SER A 90 16.49 6.37 -2.29
CA SER A 90 16.38 5.35 -1.24
C SER A 90 15.11 5.53 -0.42
N GLU A 91 14.76 6.76 -0.02
CA GLU A 91 13.53 7.08 0.70
C GLU A 91 12.28 6.71 -0.09
N VAL A 92 12.22 7.05 -1.39
CA VAL A 92 11.11 6.64 -2.27
C VAL A 92 10.97 5.12 -2.30
N THR A 93 12.09 4.41 -2.45
CA THR A 93 12.09 2.93 -2.45
C THR A 93 11.63 2.37 -1.12
N ARG A 94 12.09 2.95 0.00
CA ARG A 94 11.68 2.59 1.36
C ARG A 94 10.17 2.76 1.55
N HIS A 95 9.60 3.89 1.11
CA HIS A 95 8.17 4.14 1.19
C HIS A 95 7.36 3.13 0.37
N LYS A 96 7.81 2.79 -0.84
CA LYS A 96 7.17 1.75 -1.66
C LYS A 96 7.22 0.39 -0.99
N CYS A 97 8.37 -0.01 -0.44
CA CYS A 97 8.49 -1.27 0.29
C CYS A 97 7.60 -1.28 1.54
N GLN A 98 7.51 -0.18 2.26
CA GLN A 98 6.67 -0.05 3.43
C GLN A 98 5.18 -0.23 3.09
N ALA A 99 4.69 0.44 2.04
CA ALA A 99 3.32 0.26 1.55
C ALA A 99 3.03 -1.20 1.15
N ASN A 100 3.99 -1.88 0.51
CA ASN A 100 3.85 -3.31 0.18
C ASN A 100 3.73 -4.18 1.43
N VAL A 101 4.53 -3.90 2.46
CA VAL A 101 4.48 -4.64 3.73
C VAL A 101 3.13 -4.43 4.43
N GLU A 102 2.65 -3.19 4.50
CA GLU A 102 1.34 -2.87 5.07
C GLU A 102 0.22 -3.60 4.32
N SER A 103 0.24 -3.58 2.98
CA SER A 103 -0.73 -4.32 2.17
C SER A 103 -0.68 -5.83 2.41
N LEU A 104 0.51 -6.42 2.55
CA LEU A 104 0.66 -7.85 2.84
C LEU A 104 0.17 -8.20 4.24
N GLN A 105 0.38 -7.32 5.22
CA GLN A 105 -0.14 -7.49 6.58
C GLN A 105 -1.68 -7.50 6.58
N GLU A 106 -2.32 -6.60 5.85
CA GLU A 106 -3.78 -6.58 5.70
C GLU A 106 -4.32 -7.83 4.99
N GLN A 107 -3.61 -8.32 3.97
CA GLN A 107 -3.99 -9.57 3.30
C GLN A 107 -3.86 -10.77 4.23
N LEU A 108 -2.78 -10.86 4.99
CA LEU A 108 -2.57 -11.92 5.97
C LEU A 108 -3.67 -11.91 7.04
N GLN A 109 -4.02 -10.73 7.55
CA GLN A 109 -5.08 -10.58 8.54
C GLN A 109 -6.44 -11.06 8.00
N ARG A 110 -6.79 -10.65 6.77
CA ARG A 110 -7.99 -11.14 6.09
C ARG A 110 -7.99 -12.67 5.91
N GLN A 111 -6.85 -13.25 5.53
CA GLN A 111 -6.72 -14.70 5.39
C GLN A 111 -6.87 -15.44 6.73
N ILE A 112 -6.37 -14.88 7.83
CA ILE A 112 -6.55 -15.44 9.17
C ILE A 112 -8.03 -15.46 9.54
N GLU A 113 -8.74 -14.35 9.32
CA GLU A 113 -10.18 -14.24 9.59
C GLU A 113 -10.99 -15.24 8.76
N GLU A 114 -10.73 -15.32 7.45
CA GLU A 114 -11.37 -16.28 6.57
C GLU A 114 -11.10 -17.72 7.02
N ASN A 115 -9.86 -18.04 7.38
CA ASN A 115 -9.50 -19.38 7.85
C ASN A 115 -10.26 -19.76 9.13
N ASN A 116 -10.42 -18.80 10.05
CA ASN A 116 -11.18 -19.00 11.28
C ASN A 116 -12.66 -19.26 10.99
N LEU A 117 -13.28 -18.49 10.09
CA LEU A 117 -14.67 -18.71 9.67
C LEU A 117 -14.88 -20.08 9.02
N ILE A 118 -13.93 -20.51 8.16
CA ILE A 118 -13.98 -21.82 7.52
C ILE A 118 -13.86 -22.93 8.57
N ARG A 119 -12.93 -22.81 9.52
CA ARG A 119 -12.76 -23.78 10.62
C ARG A 119 -14.03 -23.89 11.46
N GLU A 120 -14.64 -22.77 11.81
CA GLU A 120 -15.87 -22.76 12.59
C GLU A 120 -17.05 -23.39 11.81
N SER A 121 -17.19 -23.06 10.52
CA SER A 121 -18.18 -23.69 9.64
C SER A 121 -17.97 -25.21 9.53
N LEU A 122 -16.72 -25.65 9.41
CA LEU A 122 -16.36 -27.06 9.38
C LEU A 122 -16.74 -27.76 10.69
N GLU A 123 -16.44 -27.17 11.84
CA GLU A 123 -16.78 -27.73 13.15
C GLU A 123 -18.31 -27.85 13.34
N ARG A 124 -19.07 -26.82 12.94
CA ARG A 124 -20.54 -26.85 12.97
C ARG A 124 -21.11 -27.96 12.09
N THR A 125 -20.60 -28.11 10.87
CA THR A 125 -21.09 -29.13 9.93
C THR A 125 -20.73 -30.54 10.38
N GLN A 126 -19.53 -30.75 10.93
CA GLN A 126 -19.11 -32.01 11.55
C GLN A 126 -20.01 -32.37 12.74
N SER A 127 -20.26 -31.43 13.64
CA SER A 127 -21.15 -31.63 14.79
C SER A 127 -22.56 -32.03 14.37
N ARG A 128 -23.11 -31.36 13.34
CA ARG A 128 -24.44 -31.69 12.78
C ARG A 128 -24.45 -33.09 12.16
N LEU A 129 -23.41 -33.43 11.39
CA LEU A 129 -23.28 -34.75 10.79
C LEU A 129 -23.20 -35.86 11.85
N ASP A 130 -22.45 -35.64 12.93
CA ASP A 130 -22.32 -36.61 14.01
C ASP A 130 -23.63 -36.78 14.79
N GLN A 131 -24.38 -35.70 15.01
CA GLN A 131 -25.74 -35.77 15.56
C GLN A 131 -26.66 -36.60 14.66
N GLU A 132 -26.66 -36.33 13.35
CA GLU A 132 -27.45 -37.10 12.38
C GLU A 132 -27.07 -38.58 12.35
N LYS A 133 -25.78 -38.90 12.42
CA LYS A 133 -25.30 -40.30 12.53
C LYS A 133 -25.83 -40.98 13.79
N ARG A 134 -25.79 -40.29 14.94
CA ARG A 134 -26.32 -40.81 16.22
C ARG A 134 -27.83 -41.05 16.13
N LEU A 135 -28.60 -40.08 15.65
CA LEU A 135 -30.05 -40.20 15.47
C LEU A 135 -30.42 -41.33 14.52
N ASN A 136 -29.73 -41.43 13.37
CA ASN A 136 -29.94 -42.51 12.41
C ASN A 136 -29.65 -43.90 13.01
N LYS A 137 -28.63 -44.02 13.86
CA LYS A 137 -28.35 -45.27 14.58
C LYS A 137 -29.50 -45.67 15.50
N VAL A 138 -30.02 -44.73 16.29
CA VAL A 138 -31.18 -44.95 17.18
C VAL A 138 -32.43 -45.34 16.38
N ILE A 139 -32.72 -44.61 15.29
CA ILE A 139 -33.86 -44.91 14.41
C ILE A 139 -33.74 -46.31 13.82
N LYS A 140 -32.54 -46.70 13.33
CA LYS A 140 -32.30 -48.05 12.81
C LYS A 140 -32.58 -49.11 13.87
N GLN A 141 -32.04 -48.94 15.08
CA GLN A 141 -32.27 -49.86 16.21
C GLN A 141 -33.75 -49.97 16.58
N HIS A 142 -34.48 -48.85 16.65
CA HIS A 142 -35.90 -48.84 16.98
C HIS A 142 -36.74 -49.49 15.86
N LYS A 143 -36.41 -49.25 14.59
CA LYS A 143 -37.06 -49.90 13.45
C LYS A 143 -36.86 -51.41 13.48
N THR A 144 -35.63 -51.89 13.70
CA THR A 144 -35.34 -53.32 13.83
C THR A 144 -36.09 -53.94 15.01
N PHE A 145 -36.10 -53.30 16.18
CA PHE A 145 -36.84 -53.79 17.34
C PHE A 145 -38.35 -53.86 17.07
N HIS A 146 -38.92 -52.83 16.44
CA HIS A 146 -40.34 -52.81 16.10
C HIS A 146 -40.69 -53.89 15.06
N LEU A 147 -39.84 -54.11 14.06
CA LEU A 147 -40.01 -55.19 13.08
C LEU A 147 -39.98 -56.57 13.74
N GLU A 148 -38.98 -56.85 14.58
CA GLU A 148 -38.93 -58.10 15.35
C GLU A 148 -40.16 -58.28 16.24
N GLN A 149 -40.65 -57.22 16.88
CA GLN A 149 -41.84 -57.29 17.71
C GLN A 149 -43.10 -57.60 16.89
N ILE A 150 -43.22 -57.04 15.67
CA ILE A 150 -44.30 -57.37 14.74
C ILE A 150 -44.20 -58.83 14.32
N GLU A 151 -43.01 -59.32 13.94
CA GLU A 151 -42.81 -60.73 13.55
C GLU A 151 -43.16 -61.70 14.67
N ARG A 152 -42.74 -61.40 15.92
CA ARG A 152 -43.11 -62.20 17.11
C ARG A 152 -44.61 -62.17 17.43
N ARG A 153 -45.31 -61.07 17.10
CA ARG A 153 -46.77 -60.98 17.25
C ARG A 153 -47.51 -61.66 16.10
N ALA A 154 -46.97 -61.62 14.89
CA ALA A 154 -47.51 -62.31 13.72
C ALA A 154 -47.44 -63.84 13.89
N THR A 155 -46.34 -64.36 14.46
CA THR A 155 -46.19 -65.79 14.80
C THR A 155 -47.06 -66.24 15.97
N LYS A 156 -47.54 -65.32 16.81
CA LYS A 156 -48.43 -65.62 17.96
C LYS A 156 -49.92 -65.39 17.69
N CYS A 157 -50.32 -65.01 16.48
CA CYS A 157 -51.73 -64.96 16.13
C CYS A 157 -52.19 -66.38 15.72
N PRO A 158 -53.08 -67.04 16.48
CA PRO A 158 -53.73 -68.25 15.99
C PRO A 158 -54.49 -67.87 14.72
N SER A 159 -54.18 -68.55 13.62
CA SER A 159 -54.94 -68.45 12.37
C SER A 159 -56.38 -68.85 12.67
N HIS A 160 -57.23 -67.87 12.92
CA HIS A 160 -58.67 -68.05 12.94
C HIS A 160 -59.18 -67.42 11.64
N SER A 161 -59.71 -68.28 10.78
CA SER A 161 -60.43 -67.91 9.56
C SER A 161 -61.75 -67.23 9.94
N CYS A 162 -61.67 -65.99 10.41
CA CYS A 162 -62.84 -65.13 10.53
C CYS A 162 -62.77 -64.14 9.37
N THR A 163 -63.59 -64.39 8.35
CA THR A 163 -63.94 -63.43 7.30
C THR A 163 -64.55 -62.22 7.98
N LYS A 164 -63.74 -61.19 8.24
CA LYS A 164 -64.22 -59.91 8.74
C LYS A 164 -64.84 -59.16 7.57
N GLU A 165 -66.12 -59.41 7.34
CA GLU A 165 -66.94 -58.48 6.60
C GLU A 165 -66.94 -57.14 7.37
N ASP A 166 -66.64 -56.04 6.67
CA ASP A 166 -66.56 -54.69 7.24
C ASP A 166 -67.96 -54.15 7.51
N ILE A 167 -68.67 -54.76 8.47
CA ILE A 167 -70.08 -54.47 8.82
C ILE A 167 -70.27 -53.00 9.25
N HIS A 168 -69.20 -52.24 9.53
CA HIS A 168 -69.26 -50.85 10.02
C HIS A 168 -68.44 -49.85 9.18
N GLY A 169 -67.96 -50.21 7.98
CA GLY A 169 -67.22 -49.29 7.10
C GLY A 169 -65.93 -48.72 7.70
N LYS A 170 -65.31 -49.42 8.65
CA LYS A 170 -64.11 -48.95 9.36
C LYS A 170 -62.89 -48.88 8.44
N ALA A 171 -62.83 -49.71 7.40
CA ALA A 171 -61.76 -49.65 6.41
C ALA A 171 -61.90 -48.42 5.50
N GLU A 172 -63.11 -48.10 5.06
CA GLU A 172 -63.42 -46.89 4.30
C GLU A 172 -63.10 -45.61 5.09
N TYR A 173 -63.47 -45.56 6.37
CA TYR A 173 -63.18 -44.43 7.25
C TYR A 173 -61.67 -44.20 7.41
N ARG A 174 -60.88 -45.27 7.61
CA ARG A 174 -59.41 -45.18 7.68
C ARG A 174 -58.81 -44.71 6.36
N LYS A 175 -59.33 -45.18 5.23
CA LYS A 175 -58.89 -44.75 3.89
C LYS A 175 -59.19 -43.27 3.66
N LYS A 176 -60.39 -42.78 4.02
CA LYS A 176 -60.75 -41.35 3.95
C LYS A 176 -59.86 -40.49 4.86
N MET A 177 -59.61 -40.92 6.09
CA MET A 177 -58.73 -40.21 7.02
C MET A 177 -57.29 -40.09 6.49
N MET A 178 -56.76 -41.17 5.90
CA MET A 178 -55.43 -41.17 5.29
C MET A 178 -55.37 -40.23 4.08
N GLN A 179 -56.41 -40.25 3.25
CA GLN A 179 -56.54 -39.38 2.09
C GLN A 179 -56.64 -37.90 2.51
N GLU A 180 -57.34 -37.59 3.60
CA GLU A 180 -57.41 -36.22 4.14
C GLU A 180 -56.06 -35.74 4.69
N LYS A 181 -55.29 -36.62 5.34
CA LYS A 181 -53.92 -36.32 5.77
C LYS A 181 -52.99 -36.04 4.59
N LEU A 182 -53.12 -36.81 3.50
CA LEU A 182 -52.37 -36.56 2.26
C LEU A 182 -52.75 -35.19 1.68
N LYS A 183 -54.04 -34.87 1.55
CA LYS A 183 -54.50 -33.56 1.08
C LYS A 183 -53.97 -32.39 1.91
N LYS A 184 -53.92 -32.53 3.25
CA LYS A 184 -53.34 -31.50 4.13
C LYS A 184 -51.85 -31.30 3.87
N LYS A 185 -51.10 -32.39 3.69
CA LYS A 185 -49.67 -32.33 3.34
C LYS A 185 -49.44 -31.74 1.95
N ASP A 186 -50.25 -32.11 0.97
CA ASP A 186 -50.15 -31.58 -0.39
C ASP A 186 -50.39 -30.06 -0.40
N TYR A 187 -51.36 -29.59 0.39
CA TYR A 187 -51.63 -28.15 0.56
C TYR A 187 -50.46 -27.41 1.23
N GLU A 188 -49.90 -27.99 2.30
CA GLU A 188 -48.74 -27.42 2.99
C GLU A 188 -47.52 -27.33 2.07
N ILE A 189 -47.26 -28.38 1.30
CA ILE A 189 -46.19 -28.40 0.28
C ILE A 189 -46.40 -27.30 -0.77
N GLU A 190 -47.60 -27.15 -1.30
CA GLU A 190 -47.88 -26.10 -2.29
C GLU A 190 -47.78 -24.68 -1.71
N THR A 191 -48.13 -24.50 -0.44
CA THR A 191 -47.97 -23.23 0.27
C THR A 191 -46.48 -22.89 0.41
N LEU A 192 -45.68 -23.82 0.91
CA LEU A 192 -44.24 -23.64 1.08
C LEU A 192 -43.53 -23.41 -0.26
N LYS A 193 -43.92 -24.10 -1.34
CA LYS A 193 -43.40 -23.83 -2.70
C LYS A 193 -43.72 -22.42 -3.19
N ARG A 194 -44.87 -21.86 -2.81
CA ARG A 194 -45.23 -20.48 -3.19
C ARG A 194 -44.40 -19.47 -2.42
N GLU A 195 -44.20 -19.69 -1.12
CA GLU A 195 -43.34 -18.85 -0.28
C GLU A 195 -41.89 -18.87 -0.76
N LEU A 196 -41.35 -20.05 -1.08
CA LEU A 196 -39.99 -20.19 -1.60
C LEU A 196 -39.79 -19.43 -2.91
N ARG A 197 -40.72 -19.57 -3.86
CA ARG A 197 -40.69 -18.80 -5.12
C ARG A 197 -40.75 -17.29 -4.89
N LYS A 198 -41.50 -16.84 -3.90
CA LYS A 198 -41.58 -15.43 -3.54
C LYS A 198 -40.24 -14.93 -2.98
N GLN A 199 -39.61 -15.71 -2.09
CA GLN A 199 -38.29 -15.38 -1.55
C GLN A 199 -37.21 -15.38 -2.63
N ASP A 200 -37.22 -16.34 -3.56
CA ASP A 200 -36.29 -16.37 -4.69
C ASP A 200 -36.44 -15.11 -5.58
N GLN A 201 -37.68 -14.65 -5.80
CA GLN A 201 -37.94 -13.42 -6.55
C GLN A 201 -37.41 -12.19 -5.82
N GLU A 202 -37.68 -12.06 -4.52
CA GLU A 202 -37.17 -10.96 -3.68
C GLU A 202 -35.63 -10.93 -3.66
N LEU A 203 -34.98 -12.10 -3.63
CA LEU A 203 -33.53 -12.22 -3.73
C LEU A 203 -33.01 -11.78 -5.11
N CYS A 204 -33.70 -12.13 -6.19
CA CYS A 204 -33.33 -11.70 -7.53
C CYS A 204 -33.46 -10.17 -7.70
N ASP A 205 -34.54 -9.59 -7.18
CA ASP A 205 -34.79 -8.15 -7.24
C ASP A 205 -33.75 -7.37 -6.44
N THR A 206 -33.42 -7.83 -5.23
CA THR A 206 -32.38 -7.21 -4.38
C THR A 206 -30.98 -7.35 -4.98
N THR A 207 -30.66 -8.50 -5.57
CA THR A 207 -29.39 -8.69 -6.31
C THR A 207 -29.29 -7.70 -7.47
N THR A 208 -30.37 -7.52 -8.23
CA THR A 208 -30.41 -6.56 -9.35
C THR A 208 -30.21 -5.13 -8.86
N GLN A 209 -30.84 -4.74 -7.74
CA GLN A 209 -30.64 -3.43 -7.13
C GLN A 209 -29.18 -3.19 -6.70
N LEU A 210 -28.55 -4.19 -6.08
CA LEU A 210 -27.15 -4.10 -5.66
C LEU A 210 -26.20 -3.96 -6.85
N VAL A 211 -26.43 -4.71 -7.93
CA VAL A 211 -25.65 -4.61 -9.18
C VAL A 211 -25.80 -3.22 -9.80
N ASN A 212 -27.02 -2.68 -9.84
CA ASN A 212 -27.25 -1.32 -10.36
C ASN A 212 -26.53 -0.26 -9.53
N LEU A 213 -26.59 -0.36 -8.19
CA LEU A 213 -25.85 0.55 -7.30
C LEU A 213 -24.34 0.44 -7.49
N GLN A 214 -23.82 -0.78 -7.62
CA GLN A 214 -22.40 -1.01 -7.89
C GLN A 214 -21.97 -0.38 -9.22
N ASN A 215 -22.77 -0.54 -10.28
CA ASN A 215 -22.49 0.08 -11.58
C ASN A 215 -22.52 1.61 -11.50
N SER A 216 -23.51 2.21 -10.84
CA SER A 216 -23.56 3.67 -10.64
C SER A 216 -22.40 4.19 -9.79
N MET A 217 -21.91 3.43 -8.81
CA MET A 217 -20.72 3.79 -8.04
C MET A 217 -19.45 3.75 -8.90
N VAL A 218 -19.33 2.77 -9.79
CA VAL A 218 -18.20 2.68 -10.74
C VAL A 218 -18.25 3.82 -11.77
N GLU A 219 -19.43 4.13 -12.32
CA GLU A 219 -19.63 5.27 -13.23
C GLU A 219 -19.24 6.60 -12.56
N ALA A 220 -19.70 6.85 -11.32
CA ALA A 220 -19.34 8.06 -10.56
C ALA A 220 -17.84 8.17 -10.26
N GLN A 221 -17.13 7.06 -10.09
CA GLN A 221 -15.68 7.05 -9.92
C GLN A 221 -14.95 7.40 -11.22
N THR A 222 -15.41 6.88 -12.36
CA THR A 222 -14.82 7.18 -13.67
C THR A 222 -15.06 8.61 -14.14
N GLU A 223 -16.17 9.24 -13.75
CA GLU A 223 -16.43 10.65 -14.06
C GLU A 223 -15.58 11.61 -13.22
N SER A 224 -15.16 11.21 -12.01
CA SER A 224 -14.29 12.01 -11.14
C SER A 224 -12.82 12.08 -11.62
N GLU A 225 -12.36 11.08 -12.38
CA GLU A 225 -11.00 11.04 -12.94
C GLU A 225 -10.88 11.74 -14.32
N GLY A 226 -12.00 12.16 -14.93
CA GLY A 226 -12.05 12.76 -16.28
C GLY A 226 -11.95 14.29 -16.36
N SER A 227 -11.91 15.02 -15.25
CA SER A 227 -11.92 16.50 -15.25
C SER A 227 -10.54 17.11 -14.97
N PHE A 228 -9.61 17.01 -15.92
CA PHE A 228 -8.48 17.93 -16.01
C PHE A 228 -8.73 18.95 -17.13
N PRO A 229 -8.89 20.26 -16.83
CA PRO A 229 -8.95 21.26 -17.88
C PRO A 229 -7.54 21.47 -18.45
N SER A 230 -7.43 21.28 -19.76
CA SER A 230 -6.27 21.73 -20.52
C SER A 230 -6.38 23.23 -20.76
N THR A 231 -5.65 24.04 -19.98
CA THR A 231 -5.10 25.35 -20.37
C THR A 231 -4.05 25.78 -19.37
#